data_AF-A0A0F0L6I1-F1
#
_entry.id   AF-A0A0F0L6I1-F1
#
_cell.length_a   1.000
_cell.length_b   1.000
_cell.length_c   1.000
_cell.angle_alpha   90.00
_cell.angle_beta   90.00
_cell.angle_gamma   90.00
#
_symmetry.space_group_name_H-M   'P 1'
#
loop_
_entity.id
_entity.type
_entity.pdbx_description
1 polymer ?
#
loop_
_entity_poly.entity_id
_entity_poly.type
_entity_poly.pdbx_seq_one_letter_code
_entity_poly.pdbx_strand_id
1 'polypeptide(L)'
;MSRSIPTLRKLATLTVAATVAAAAMLTVASPAMASTTPDLAPVATTVQQAGDTTTKVPQEDIDNGNLAGTFVTTSNEVASFDYGAAVAGGVPASFAAEFASGVIAGGGKIVNAPADVTTASEAKGAQMLSAASCNGRNGYGVYWWGFQTATDSCVTSALINAIWAGAGAAALAGIISSETGVGAAAGAIAAAALTIGAGALGVCASWGNGIYWNTLYTGTPFCWGQ
;
A
#
# COMPACT_ATOMS: atom_id res chain seq x y z
N MET A 1 75.78 17.42 -11.95
CA MET A 1 75.16 16.32 -12.73
C MET A 1 73.66 16.59 -12.78
N SER A 2 73.15 16.84 -13.99
CA SER A 2 71.82 17.37 -14.29
C SER A 2 71.12 16.43 -15.28
N ARG A 3 69.89 16.00 -14.98
CA ARG A 3 68.83 15.49 -15.88
C ARG A 3 67.50 15.67 -15.11
N SER A 4 66.64 16.68 -15.32
CA SER A 4 65.70 16.97 -16.43
C SER A 4 64.66 15.87 -16.76
N ILE A 5 63.42 16.04 -16.23
CA ILE A 5 62.04 16.13 -16.85
C ILE A 5 61.65 15.04 -17.89
N PRO A 6 60.40 14.47 -18.00
CA PRO A 6 59.03 15.05 -17.82
C PRO A 6 58.01 14.19 -17.01
N THR A 7 56.94 14.68 -16.37
CA THR A 7 55.66 15.31 -16.82
C THR A 7 54.84 14.58 -17.90
N LEU A 8 53.90 13.73 -17.45
CA LEU A 8 52.68 13.28 -18.14
C LEU A 8 51.57 13.33 -17.07
N ARG A 9 50.71 14.34 -16.93
CA ARG A 9 49.64 14.86 -17.81
C ARG A 9 48.87 13.76 -18.55
N LYS A 10 47.67 13.46 -18.01
CA LYS A 10 46.35 13.59 -18.65
C LYS A 10 45.44 12.35 -18.67
N LEU A 11 44.18 12.63 -18.30
CA LEU A 11 42.91 12.03 -18.73
C LEU A 11 42.57 10.60 -18.30
N ALA A 12 41.62 10.51 -17.37
CA ALA A 12 40.58 9.48 -17.39
C ALA A 12 39.24 10.16 -17.07
N THR A 13 38.72 10.89 -18.07
CA THR A 13 37.33 11.34 -18.13
C THR A 13 36.48 10.12 -18.46
N LEU A 14 35.80 9.53 -17.49
CA LEU A 14 34.84 8.45 -17.76
C LEU A 14 33.49 9.06 -18.14
N THR A 15 33.35 9.38 -19.42
CA THR A 15 32.05 9.57 -20.07
C THR A 15 31.43 8.20 -20.32
N VAL A 16 30.43 7.81 -19.52
CA VAL A 16 29.52 6.72 -19.91
C VAL A 16 28.39 7.35 -20.72
N ALA A 17 28.45 7.08 -22.02
CA ALA A 17 27.52 7.56 -23.02
C ALA A 17 26.13 6.94 -22.82
N ALA A 18 25.12 7.78 -23.01
CA ALA A 18 23.76 7.39 -23.23
C ALA A 18 23.65 6.52 -24.48
N THR A 19 23.09 5.32 -24.34
CA THR A 19 22.50 4.58 -25.46
C THR A 19 20.99 4.58 -25.30
N VAL A 20 20.35 5.44 -26.09
CA VAL A 20 18.94 5.35 -26.46
C VAL A 20 18.80 4.13 -27.37
N ALA A 21 18.02 3.14 -26.94
CA ALA A 21 17.49 2.10 -27.82
C ALA A 21 15.97 2.09 -27.69
N ALA A 22 15.32 2.47 -28.79
CA ALA A 22 13.89 2.55 -28.94
C ALA A 22 13.26 1.16 -29.15
N ALA A 23 12.03 1.03 -28.64
CA ALA A 23 10.90 0.27 -29.17
C ALA A 23 11.08 -1.22 -29.53
N ALA A 24 10.45 -2.09 -28.73
CA ALA A 24 9.69 -3.22 -29.25
C ALA A 24 8.53 -3.52 -28.29
N MET A 25 7.31 -3.26 -28.77
CA MET A 25 6.07 -3.67 -28.12
C MET A 25 6.01 -5.20 -28.07
N LEU A 26 5.86 -5.77 -26.88
CA LEU A 26 5.44 -7.16 -26.69
C LEU A 26 4.16 -7.14 -25.86
N THR A 27 3.05 -7.07 -26.59
CA THR A 27 1.72 -7.39 -26.06
C THR A 27 1.68 -8.88 -25.73
N VAL A 28 1.82 -9.23 -24.46
CA VAL A 28 1.40 -10.55 -23.98
C VAL A 28 -0.12 -10.55 -23.88
N ALA A 29 -0.76 -11.11 -24.90
CA ALA A 29 -2.16 -11.48 -24.85
C ALA A 29 -2.35 -12.52 -23.73
N SER A 30 -3.17 -12.20 -22.73
CA SER A 30 -3.63 -13.16 -21.74
C SER A 30 -4.40 -14.31 -22.42
N PRO A 31 -4.27 -15.57 -21.98
CA PRO A 31 -5.11 -16.64 -22.49
C PRO A 31 -6.55 -16.41 -22.01
N ALA A 32 -7.46 -16.19 -22.95
CA ALA A 32 -8.89 -16.33 -22.70
C ALA A 32 -9.19 -17.82 -22.48
N MET A 33 -9.41 -18.21 -21.22
CA MET A 33 -9.96 -19.52 -20.88
C MET A 33 -11.43 -19.54 -21.32
N ALA A 34 -11.70 -20.08 -22.49
CA ALA A 34 -13.04 -20.41 -22.95
C ALA A 34 -13.53 -21.66 -22.19
N SER A 35 -14.25 -21.44 -21.09
CA SER A 35 -14.99 -22.50 -20.41
C SER A 35 -16.34 -22.68 -21.09
N THR A 36 -16.46 -23.74 -21.89
CA THR A 36 -17.73 -24.27 -22.36
C THR A 36 -18.43 -25.01 -21.22
N THR A 37 -19.57 -24.50 -20.75
CA THR A 37 -20.53 -25.26 -19.94
C THR A 37 -21.97 -24.92 -20.35
N PRO A 38 -22.90 -25.88 -20.27
CA PRO A 38 -24.16 -25.86 -21.02
C PRO A 38 -25.21 -24.93 -20.41
N ASP A 39 -26.04 -24.44 -21.32
CA ASP A 39 -27.29 -23.69 -21.15
C ASP A 39 -28.15 -24.19 -19.96
N LEU A 40 -28.22 -23.39 -18.91
CA LEU A 40 -29.32 -23.39 -17.94
C LEU A 40 -29.74 -21.93 -17.76
N ALA A 41 -30.98 -21.65 -18.17
CA ALA A 41 -31.62 -20.35 -18.25
C ALA A 41 -31.42 -19.47 -16.99
N PRO A 42 -31.35 -18.14 -17.13
CA PRO A 42 -31.28 -17.25 -15.98
C PRO A 42 -32.63 -17.27 -15.25
N VAL A 43 -32.63 -17.85 -14.04
CA VAL A 43 -33.66 -17.53 -13.04
C VAL A 43 -33.45 -16.05 -12.70
N ALA A 44 -34.33 -15.21 -13.23
CA ALA A 44 -34.44 -13.82 -12.84
C ALA A 44 -34.93 -13.77 -11.39
N THR A 45 -34.01 -13.80 -10.43
CA THR A 45 -34.28 -13.31 -9.09
C THR A 45 -34.29 -11.80 -9.16
N THR A 46 -35.48 -11.23 -9.33
CA THR A 46 -35.74 -9.83 -9.01
C THR A 46 -35.45 -9.61 -7.54
N VAL A 47 -34.25 -9.17 -7.21
CA VAL A 47 -33.99 -8.57 -5.90
C VAL A 47 -34.69 -7.21 -5.94
N GLN A 48 -35.89 -7.15 -5.37
CA GLN A 48 -36.57 -5.90 -5.08
C GLN A 48 -35.61 -5.02 -4.27
N GLN A 49 -35.24 -3.91 -4.88
CA GLN A 49 -34.57 -2.79 -4.24
C GLN A 49 -35.53 -2.19 -3.22
N ALA A 50 -35.48 -2.70 -1.99
CA ALA A 50 -36.02 -2.00 -0.84
C ALA A 50 -35.10 -0.81 -0.58
N GLY A 51 -35.65 0.40 -0.70
CA GLY A 51 -34.94 1.62 -0.36
C GLY A 51 -34.46 1.52 1.08
N ASP A 52 -33.16 1.64 1.26
CA ASP A 52 -32.57 1.80 2.58
C ASP A 52 -31.66 3.02 2.58
N THR A 53 -31.79 3.79 3.64
CA THR A 53 -31.11 5.07 3.85
C THR A 53 -29.71 4.78 4.38
N THR A 54 -28.97 3.89 3.71
CA THR A 54 -27.57 3.61 3.99
C THR A 54 -26.75 4.54 3.11
N THR A 55 -25.99 5.42 3.76
CA THR A 55 -25.01 6.28 3.09
C THR A 55 -24.03 5.39 2.34
N LYS A 56 -24.28 5.18 1.05
CA LYS A 56 -23.37 4.46 0.15
C LYS A 56 -22.01 5.16 0.22
N VAL A 57 -20.95 4.40 0.50
CA VAL A 57 -19.59 4.94 0.51
C VAL A 57 -19.36 5.60 -0.86
N PRO A 58 -18.92 6.87 -0.91
CA PRO A 58 -18.55 7.51 -2.16
C PRO A 58 -17.60 6.63 -2.95
N GLN A 59 -17.85 6.44 -4.25
CA GLN A 59 -17.00 5.57 -5.08
C GLN A 59 -15.54 6.05 -5.08
N GLU A 60 -15.33 7.36 -4.97
CA GLU A 60 -14.03 8.00 -4.77
C GLU A 60 -13.28 7.52 -3.53
N ASP A 61 -13.97 7.19 -2.43
CA ASP A 61 -13.33 6.66 -1.23
C ASP A 61 -12.91 5.20 -1.40
N ILE A 62 -13.67 4.43 -2.19
CA ILE A 62 -13.30 3.05 -2.54
C ILE A 62 -12.08 3.06 -3.48
N ASP A 63 -12.13 3.89 -4.53
CA ASP A 63 -11.07 4.01 -5.53
C ASP A 63 -9.76 4.54 -4.90
N ASN A 64 -9.87 5.41 -3.91
CA ASN A 64 -8.74 5.95 -3.15
C ASN A 64 -8.40 5.14 -1.89
N GLY A 65 -9.00 3.96 -1.66
CA GLY A 65 -8.73 3.12 -0.48
C GLY A 65 -9.00 3.78 0.88
N ASN A 66 -9.82 4.82 0.91
CA ASN A 66 -10.27 5.52 2.10
C ASN A 66 -11.39 4.74 2.82
N LEU A 67 -11.06 3.52 3.26
CA LEU A 67 -11.97 2.74 4.11
C LEU A 67 -11.83 3.08 5.58
N ALA A 68 -10.66 3.58 5.97
CA ALA A 68 -10.32 3.77 7.37
C ALA A 68 -11.01 4.95 8.04
N GLY A 69 -11.42 5.98 7.30
CA GLY A 69 -12.18 7.09 7.86
C GLY A 69 -13.58 6.68 8.35
N THR A 70 -14.11 5.56 7.86
CA THR A 70 -15.51 5.15 8.10
C THR A 70 -15.61 3.80 8.80
N PHE A 71 -14.71 2.85 8.51
CA PHE A 71 -14.84 1.45 8.96
C PHE A 71 -13.71 0.99 9.88
N VAL A 72 -12.73 1.84 10.17
CA VAL A 72 -11.64 1.53 11.12
C VAL A 72 -11.83 2.34 12.39
N THR A 73 -11.94 1.65 13.51
CA THR A 73 -11.95 2.26 14.84
C THR A 73 -10.69 1.90 15.60
N THR A 74 -9.96 2.88 16.09
CA THR A 74 -8.79 2.64 16.95
C THR A 74 -9.20 2.69 18.41
N SER A 75 -8.91 1.64 19.17
CA SER A 75 -9.13 1.58 20.62
C SER A 75 -7.95 0.91 21.30
N ASN A 76 -7.42 1.54 22.35
CA ASN A 76 -6.19 1.11 23.02
C ASN A 76 -5.03 0.86 22.04
N GLU A 77 -4.82 1.78 21.09
CA GLU A 77 -3.75 1.69 20.07
C GLU A 77 -3.90 0.52 19.08
N VAL A 78 -5.01 -0.21 19.11
CA VAL A 78 -5.31 -1.29 18.16
C VAL A 78 -6.42 -0.85 17.21
N ALA A 79 -6.12 -0.83 15.91
CA ALA A 79 -7.13 -0.61 14.88
C ALA A 79 -8.04 -1.82 14.72
N SER A 80 -9.35 -1.56 14.65
CA SER A 80 -10.39 -2.56 14.43
C SER A 80 -11.14 -2.22 13.15
N PHE A 81 -11.05 -3.07 12.14
CA PHE A 81 -11.77 -2.90 10.87
C PHE A 81 -13.08 -3.70 10.88
N ASP A 82 -14.21 -3.03 10.67
CA ASP A 82 -15.52 -3.66 10.53
C ASP A 82 -15.78 -4.06 9.07
N TYR A 83 -15.51 -5.33 8.76
CA TYR A 83 -15.68 -5.88 7.41
C TYR A 83 -17.16 -5.92 7.00
N GLY A 84 -18.04 -6.31 7.92
CA GLY A 84 -19.47 -6.42 7.65
C GLY A 84 -20.09 -5.08 7.30
N ALA A 85 -19.74 -4.04 8.06
CA ALA A 85 -20.16 -2.66 7.79
C ALA A 85 -19.60 -2.13 6.46
N ALA A 86 -18.33 -2.44 6.14
CA ALA A 86 -17.72 -2.03 4.87
C ALA A 86 -18.45 -2.62 3.66
N VAL A 87 -18.70 -3.93 3.67
CA VAL A 87 -19.41 -4.61 2.58
C VAL A 87 -20.87 -4.12 2.49
N ALA A 88 -21.55 -3.93 3.63
CA ALA A 88 -22.89 -3.35 3.66
C ALA A 88 -22.93 -1.91 3.13
N GLY A 89 -21.85 -1.13 3.34
CA GLY A 89 -21.66 0.22 2.80
C GLY A 89 -21.38 0.26 1.29
N GLY A 90 -21.26 -0.89 0.62
CA GLY A 90 -21.04 -1.00 -0.82
C GLY A 90 -19.59 -1.23 -1.24
N VAL A 91 -18.68 -1.49 -0.30
CA VAL A 91 -17.29 -1.83 -0.60
C VAL A 91 -17.24 -3.23 -1.20
N PRO A 92 -16.56 -3.44 -2.35
CA PRO A 92 -16.38 -4.77 -2.92
C PRO A 92 -15.74 -5.74 -1.91
N ALA A 93 -16.32 -6.91 -1.73
CA ALA A 93 -15.86 -7.91 -0.75
C ALA A 93 -14.37 -8.28 -0.92
N SER A 94 -13.90 -8.39 -2.17
CA SER A 94 -12.49 -8.65 -2.46
C SER A 94 -11.56 -7.53 -1.98
N PHE A 95 -11.98 -6.26 -2.16
CA PHE A 95 -11.23 -5.09 -1.74
C PHE A 95 -11.23 -4.98 -0.20
N ALA A 96 -12.39 -5.19 0.43
CA ALA A 96 -12.52 -5.21 1.88
C ALA A 96 -11.66 -6.32 2.51
N ALA A 97 -11.57 -7.51 1.90
CA ALA A 97 -10.74 -8.61 2.38
C ALA A 97 -9.25 -8.31 2.25
N GLU A 98 -8.85 -7.68 1.14
CA GLU A 98 -7.46 -7.26 0.94
C GLU A 98 -7.05 -6.17 1.93
N PHE A 99 -7.91 -5.17 2.15
CA PHE A 99 -7.73 -4.17 3.19
C PHE A 99 -7.63 -4.81 4.60
N ALA A 100 -8.49 -5.78 4.90
CA ALA A 100 -8.48 -6.54 6.15
C ALA A 100 -7.14 -7.25 6.39
N SER A 101 -6.56 -7.88 5.36
CA SER A 101 -5.24 -8.51 5.46
C SER A 101 -4.13 -7.50 5.77
N GLY A 102 -4.24 -6.29 5.23
CA GLY A 102 -3.37 -5.16 5.54
C GLY A 102 -3.50 -4.68 6.98
N VAL A 103 -4.73 -4.54 7.48
CA VAL A 103 -4.99 -4.15 8.88
C VAL A 103 -4.37 -5.16 9.84
N ILE A 104 -4.48 -6.47 9.57
CA ILE A 104 -3.81 -7.50 10.38
C ILE A 104 -2.29 -7.39 10.29
N ALA A 105 -1.74 -7.17 9.10
CA ALA A 105 -0.30 -7.01 8.89
C ALA A 105 0.28 -5.78 9.60
N GLY A 106 -0.52 -4.74 9.81
CA GLY A 106 -0.19 -3.58 10.63
C GLY A 106 -0.72 -3.69 12.05
N GLY A 107 -0.81 -4.89 12.64
CA GLY A 107 -1.09 -5.09 14.07
C GLY A 107 -2.56 -4.90 14.51
N GLY A 108 -3.47 -4.59 13.59
CA GLY A 108 -4.90 -4.43 13.85
C GLY A 108 -5.67 -5.74 13.88
N LYS A 109 -6.99 -5.64 14.04
CA LYS A 109 -7.94 -6.77 14.05
C LYS A 109 -9.14 -6.50 13.15
N ILE A 110 -9.81 -7.58 12.74
CA ILE A 110 -11.03 -7.52 11.94
C ILE A 110 -12.23 -7.92 12.82
N VAL A 111 -13.36 -7.26 12.65
CA VAL A 111 -14.64 -7.60 13.29
C VAL A 111 -15.73 -7.78 12.23
N ASN A 112 -16.78 -8.53 12.58
CA ASN A 112 -17.95 -8.80 11.73
C ASN A 112 -17.62 -9.37 10.33
N ALA A 113 -16.47 -10.04 10.19
CA ALA A 113 -16.10 -10.79 8.99
C ALA A 113 -16.59 -12.25 9.08
N PRO A 114 -17.00 -12.87 7.96
CA PRO A 114 -17.23 -14.30 7.92
C PRO A 114 -15.92 -15.07 8.13
N ALA A 115 -16.01 -16.28 8.68
CA ALA A 115 -14.85 -17.02 9.19
C ALA A 115 -13.78 -17.30 8.10
N ASP A 116 -14.20 -17.56 6.88
CA ASP A 116 -13.31 -17.78 5.72
C ASP A 116 -12.48 -16.53 5.38
N VAL A 117 -13.09 -15.35 5.44
CA VAL A 117 -12.39 -14.08 5.22
C VAL A 117 -11.42 -13.81 6.36
N THR A 118 -11.81 -14.07 7.59
CA THR A 118 -10.93 -13.91 8.75
C THR A 118 -9.68 -14.78 8.62
N THR A 119 -9.85 -16.09 8.42
CA THR A 119 -8.72 -17.02 8.31
C THR A 119 -7.83 -16.71 7.11
N ALA A 120 -8.41 -16.35 5.96
CA ALA A 120 -7.63 -15.97 4.78
C ALA A 120 -6.84 -14.67 4.99
N SER A 121 -7.45 -13.68 5.65
CA SER A 121 -6.81 -12.40 5.95
C SER A 121 -5.72 -12.53 6.99
N GLU A 122 -5.90 -13.38 8.00
CA GLU A 122 -4.86 -13.74 8.98
C GLU A 122 -3.68 -14.43 8.32
N ALA A 123 -3.93 -15.41 7.45
CA ALA A 123 -2.87 -16.13 6.75
C ALA A 123 -2.06 -15.21 5.82
N LYS A 124 -2.71 -14.25 5.14
CA LYS A 124 -2.02 -13.24 4.33
C LYS A 124 -1.30 -12.20 5.19
N GLY A 125 -1.97 -11.67 6.21
CA GLY A 125 -1.40 -10.67 7.12
C GLY A 125 -0.15 -11.20 7.83
N ALA A 126 -0.15 -12.48 8.23
CA ALA A 126 1.01 -13.13 8.84
C ALA A 126 2.24 -13.20 7.91
N GLN A 127 2.04 -13.26 6.60
CA GLN A 127 3.15 -13.23 5.61
C GLN A 127 3.74 -11.83 5.47
N MET A 128 2.96 -10.81 5.79
CA MET A 128 3.34 -9.40 5.70
C MET A 128 3.90 -8.88 7.04
N LEU A 129 3.53 -9.51 8.17
CA LEU A 129 3.91 -9.13 9.53
C LEU A 129 5.43 -9.13 9.74
N SER A 130 5.92 -8.17 10.54
CA SER A 130 7.32 -8.12 10.99
C SER A 130 7.40 -8.45 12.48
N ALA A 131 8.28 -9.37 12.88
CA ALA A 131 8.51 -9.77 14.27
C ALA A 131 9.55 -8.89 15.01
N ALA A 132 9.80 -7.67 14.54
CA ALA A 132 10.80 -6.78 15.12
C ALA A 132 10.28 -6.03 16.35
N SER A 133 11.17 -5.63 17.27
CA SER A 133 10.84 -4.61 18.27
C SER A 133 10.67 -3.26 17.56
N CYS A 134 9.47 -2.70 17.62
CA CYS A 134 9.13 -1.46 16.91
C CYS A 134 9.89 -0.27 17.52
N ASN A 135 10.58 0.48 16.67
CA ASN A 135 11.28 1.71 17.02
C ASN A 135 10.81 2.82 16.10
N GLY A 136 10.72 4.03 16.65
CA GLY A 136 10.22 5.20 15.93
C GLY A 136 8.88 5.68 16.45
N ARG A 137 8.24 6.55 15.67
CA ARG A 137 6.93 7.14 15.96
C ARG A 137 6.01 6.98 14.76
N ASN A 138 4.75 6.67 15.06
CA ASN A 138 3.66 6.79 14.10
C ASN A 138 3.01 8.17 14.20
N GLY A 139 2.61 8.73 13.06
CA GLY A 139 1.91 10.01 13.06
C GLY A 139 1.64 10.56 11.68
N TYR A 140 0.87 11.64 11.64
CA TYR A 140 0.54 12.34 10.41
C TYR A 140 0.52 13.84 10.65
N GLY A 141 1.11 14.58 9.72
CA GLY A 141 1.25 16.03 9.77
C GLY A 141 0.93 16.66 8.43
N VAL A 142 0.21 17.78 8.47
CA VAL A 142 -0.03 18.63 7.30
C VAL A 142 0.91 19.82 7.36
N TYR A 143 1.64 20.05 6.28
CA TYR A 143 2.59 21.15 6.13
C TYR A 143 2.21 22.03 4.95
N TRP A 144 2.76 23.25 4.89
CA TRP A 144 2.51 24.18 3.80
C TRP A 144 3.00 23.68 2.43
N TRP A 145 3.93 22.72 2.42
CA TRP A 145 4.48 22.09 1.22
C TRP A 145 3.83 20.75 0.86
N GLY A 146 3.04 20.14 1.76
CA GLY A 146 2.42 18.84 1.53
C GLY A 146 2.09 18.09 2.83
N PHE A 147 2.10 16.76 2.74
CA PHE A 147 1.75 15.87 3.84
C PHE A 147 2.97 15.06 4.27
N GLN A 148 3.11 14.86 5.57
CA GLN A 148 4.10 13.95 6.15
C GLN A 148 3.39 12.87 6.94
N THR A 149 3.74 11.62 6.69
CA THR A 149 3.36 10.48 7.52
C THR A 149 4.62 9.93 8.17
N ALA A 150 4.60 9.73 9.47
CA ALA A 150 5.66 9.04 10.20
C ALA A 150 5.20 7.61 10.44
N THR A 151 6.05 6.64 10.10
CA THR A 151 5.81 5.22 10.39
C THR A 151 6.99 4.66 11.14
N ASP A 152 6.73 3.85 12.16
CA ASP A 152 7.76 3.14 12.90
C ASP A 152 8.37 1.98 12.09
N SER A 153 9.39 1.34 12.63
CA SER A 153 10.13 0.25 11.98
C SER A 153 9.29 -1.00 11.70
N CYS A 154 8.29 -1.31 12.51
CA CYS A 154 7.40 -2.46 12.31
C CYS A 154 6.47 -2.22 11.12
N VAL A 155 5.78 -1.07 11.10
CA VAL A 155 4.90 -0.69 10.00
C VAL A 155 5.68 -0.59 8.71
N THR A 156 6.86 0.03 8.76
CA THR A 156 7.73 0.18 7.60
C THR A 156 8.16 -1.19 7.05
N SER A 157 8.54 -2.12 7.93
CA SER A 157 8.92 -3.47 7.52
C SER A 157 7.73 -4.23 6.95
N ALA A 158 6.54 -4.10 7.55
CA ALA A 158 5.31 -4.72 7.06
C ALA A 158 4.94 -4.19 5.67
N LEU A 159 5.09 -2.88 5.45
CA LEU A 159 4.87 -2.25 4.15
C LEU A 159 5.84 -2.78 3.08
N ILE A 160 7.13 -2.87 3.42
CA ILE A 160 8.16 -3.40 2.52
C ILE A 160 7.86 -4.86 2.17
N ASN A 161 7.55 -5.69 3.17
CA ASN A 161 7.21 -7.11 2.97
C ASN A 161 5.93 -7.28 2.15
N ALA A 162 4.92 -6.45 2.40
CA ALA A 162 3.68 -6.42 1.62
C ALA A 162 3.95 -6.12 0.15
N ILE A 163 4.76 -5.11 -0.15
CA ILE A 163 5.12 -4.78 -1.53
C ILE A 163 5.89 -5.93 -2.18
N TRP A 164 6.82 -6.57 -1.47
CA TRP A 164 7.53 -7.76 -1.98
C TRP A 164 6.60 -8.97 -2.21
N ALA A 165 5.58 -9.13 -1.38
CA ALA A 165 4.55 -10.15 -1.52
C ALA A 165 3.53 -9.84 -2.64
N GLY A 166 3.64 -8.69 -3.30
CA GLY A 166 2.73 -8.27 -4.37
C GLY A 166 1.39 -7.75 -3.87
N ALA A 167 1.36 -7.18 -2.66
CA ALA A 167 0.17 -6.56 -2.11
C ALA A 167 -0.29 -5.35 -2.95
N GLY A 168 -1.60 -5.22 -3.16
CA GLY A 168 -2.19 -4.07 -3.82
C GLY A 168 -2.34 -2.87 -2.89
N ALA A 169 -2.80 -1.75 -3.47
CA ALA A 169 -3.01 -0.50 -2.73
C ALA A 169 -3.99 -0.66 -1.55
N ALA A 170 -4.95 -1.57 -1.64
CA ALA A 170 -5.91 -1.86 -0.56
C ALA A 170 -5.23 -2.40 0.69
N ALA A 171 -4.34 -3.40 0.55
CA ALA A 171 -3.63 -3.97 1.69
C ALA A 171 -2.64 -2.97 2.30
N LEU A 172 -1.95 -2.21 1.45
CA LEU A 172 -1.05 -1.16 1.93
C LEU A 172 -1.80 -0.06 2.67
N ALA A 173 -2.97 0.35 2.17
CA ALA A 173 -3.83 1.29 2.87
C ALA A 173 -4.26 0.72 4.23
N GLY A 174 -4.59 -0.58 4.30
CA GLY A 174 -4.88 -1.26 5.56
C GLY A 174 -3.74 -1.19 6.59
N ILE A 175 -2.50 -1.46 6.16
CA ILE A 175 -1.30 -1.35 7.02
C ILE A 175 -1.09 0.09 7.51
N ILE A 176 -1.22 1.07 6.63
CA ILE A 176 -1.00 2.47 6.98
C ILE A 176 -2.10 2.94 7.94
N SER A 177 -3.35 2.61 7.64
CA SER A 177 -4.51 3.00 8.43
C SER A 177 -4.50 2.42 9.84
N SER A 178 -3.99 1.19 10.02
CA SER A 178 -4.02 0.55 11.33
C SER A 178 -3.14 1.27 12.37
N GLU A 179 -2.09 1.93 11.90
CA GLU A 179 -1.01 2.45 12.77
C GLU A 179 -0.97 3.97 12.82
N THR A 180 -1.32 4.63 11.71
CA THR A 180 -1.29 6.08 11.61
C THR A 180 -2.65 6.72 11.93
N GLY A 181 -3.74 5.93 11.90
CA GLY A 181 -5.10 6.44 12.02
C GLY A 181 -5.52 7.38 10.87
N VAL A 182 -4.71 7.46 9.81
CA VAL A 182 -4.97 8.32 8.66
C VAL A 182 -6.02 7.65 7.79
N GLY A 183 -7.29 7.98 8.03
CA GLY A 183 -8.41 7.42 7.27
C GLY A 183 -8.39 7.87 5.81
N ALA A 184 -8.68 9.16 5.61
CA ALA A 184 -8.88 9.78 4.30
C ALA A 184 -7.69 9.70 3.34
N ALA A 185 -6.47 9.75 3.87
CA ALA A 185 -5.27 9.80 3.04
C ALA A 185 -4.54 8.44 2.93
N ALA A 186 -5.01 7.37 3.58
CA ALA A 186 -4.28 6.09 3.59
C ALA A 186 -4.04 5.51 2.20
N GLY A 187 -5.03 5.51 1.31
CA GLY A 187 -4.79 4.94 -0.03
C GLY A 187 -3.99 5.86 -0.95
N ALA A 188 -3.99 7.18 -0.74
CA ALA A 188 -3.05 8.08 -1.41
C ALA A 188 -1.60 7.82 -0.96
N ILE A 189 -1.40 7.57 0.34
CA ILE A 189 -0.10 7.18 0.90
C ILE A 189 0.29 5.78 0.39
N ALA A 190 -0.66 4.84 0.28
CA ALA A 190 -0.42 3.52 -0.28
C ALA A 190 0.00 3.57 -1.77
N ALA A 191 -0.64 4.42 -2.58
CA ALA A 191 -0.25 4.63 -3.96
C ALA A 191 1.17 5.22 -4.05
N ALA A 192 1.49 6.14 -3.14
CA ALA A 192 2.82 6.70 -3.01
C ALA A 192 3.84 5.61 -2.58
N ALA A 193 3.47 4.68 -1.70
CA ALA A 193 4.24 3.47 -1.31
C ALA A 193 4.60 2.60 -2.49
N LEU A 194 3.60 2.33 -3.33
CA LEU A 194 3.80 1.58 -4.55
C LEU A 194 4.73 2.33 -5.52
N THR A 195 4.63 3.66 -5.58
CA THR A 195 5.44 4.50 -6.48
C THR A 195 6.91 4.55 -6.07
N ILE A 196 7.20 4.70 -4.77
CA ILE A 196 8.58 4.65 -4.26
C ILE A 196 9.16 3.23 -4.41
N GLY A 197 8.33 2.22 -4.12
CA GLY A 197 8.71 0.81 -4.21
C GLY A 197 9.55 0.30 -3.03
N ALA A 198 9.51 -1.02 -2.82
CA ALA A 198 10.14 -1.66 -1.65
C ALA A 198 11.64 -1.41 -1.51
N GLY A 199 12.37 -1.37 -2.64
CA GLY A 199 13.83 -1.17 -2.64
C GLY A 199 14.23 0.21 -2.11
N ALA A 200 13.58 1.28 -2.58
CA ALA A 200 13.86 2.62 -2.10
C ALA A 200 13.38 2.84 -0.66
N LEU A 201 12.25 2.22 -0.28
CA LEU A 201 11.80 2.21 1.12
C LEU A 201 12.78 1.52 2.05
N GLY A 202 13.40 0.43 1.61
CA GLY A 202 14.46 -0.25 2.37
C GLY A 202 15.69 0.65 2.61
N VAL A 203 16.04 1.50 1.65
CA VAL A 203 17.12 2.49 1.82
C VAL A 203 16.72 3.57 2.83
N CYS A 204 15.49 4.08 2.75
CA CYS A 204 14.99 5.04 3.73
C CYS A 204 14.93 4.44 5.15
N ALA A 205 14.54 3.17 5.26
CA ALA A 205 14.40 2.45 6.52
C ALA A 205 15.73 1.98 7.13
N SER A 206 16.88 2.23 6.48
CA SER A 206 18.18 1.70 6.92
C SER A 206 18.63 2.17 8.31
N TRP A 207 17.99 3.21 8.84
CA TRP A 207 18.27 3.82 10.14
C TRP A 207 17.58 3.07 11.30
N GLY A 208 16.66 2.16 11.02
CA GLY A 208 16.08 1.25 12.00
C GLY A 208 14.94 1.82 12.87
N ASN A 209 14.63 3.12 12.76
CA ASN A 209 13.55 3.79 13.52
C ASN A 209 12.28 4.02 12.68
N GLY A 210 12.17 3.34 11.53
CA GLY A 210 11.11 3.61 10.55
C GLY A 210 11.46 4.76 9.61
N ILE A 211 10.44 5.38 9.00
CA ILE A 211 10.60 6.37 7.93
C ILE A 211 9.61 7.51 8.03
N TYR A 212 10.00 8.64 7.46
CA TYR A 212 9.10 9.73 7.12
C TYR A 212 8.71 9.64 5.65
N TRP A 213 7.41 9.59 5.42
CA TRP A 213 6.71 9.59 4.15
C TRP A 213 6.27 10.99 3.79
N ASN A 214 6.72 11.55 2.68
CA ASN A 214 6.44 12.93 2.34
C ASN A 214 5.84 13.02 0.95
N THR A 215 4.59 13.44 0.90
CA THR A 215 3.84 13.61 -0.33
C THR A 215 3.65 15.10 -0.55
N LEU A 216 4.38 15.65 -1.52
CA LEU A 216 4.21 17.04 -1.92
C LEU A 216 2.83 17.24 -2.57
N TYR A 217 2.28 18.45 -2.52
CA TYR A 217 1.07 18.79 -3.31
C TYR A 217 1.31 18.64 -4.82
N THR A 218 2.57 18.70 -5.26
CA THR A 218 2.99 18.43 -6.65
C THR A 218 2.94 16.95 -7.00
N GLY A 219 2.58 16.08 -6.06
CA GLY A 219 2.35 14.66 -6.27
C GLY A 219 3.60 13.79 -6.27
N THR A 220 4.80 14.35 -6.09
CA THR A 220 6.04 13.55 -6.03
C THR A 220 6.26 13.06 -4.59
N PRO A 221 6.19 11.75 -4.33
CA PRO A 221 6.47 11.21 -3.01
C PRO A 221 7.96 10.96 -2.82
N PHE A 222 8.44 11.16 -1.59
CA PHE A 222 9.81 10.83 -1.20
C PHE A 222 9.86 10.39 0.26
N CYS A 223 10.90 9.66 0.63
CA CYS A 223 11.11 9.17 1.98
C CYS A 223 12.50 9.51 2.52
N TRP A 224 12.62 9.52 3.84
CA TRP A 224 13.91 9.52 4.55
C TRP A 224 13.76 8.80 5.90
N GLY A 225 14.88 8.42 6.51
CA GLY A 225 14.90 7.71 7.79
C GLY A 225 14.51 8.59 8.97
N GLN A 226 13.90 7.99 9.99
CA GLN A 226 13.57 8.64 11.26
C GLN A 226 14.78 8.82 12.18
#